data_AF-W7TTP0-F1
#
_entry.id   AF-W7TTP0-F1
#
_cell.length_a   1.000
_cell.length_b   1.000
_cell.length_c   1.000
_cell.angle_alpha   90.00
_cell.angle_beta   90.00
_cell.angle_gamma   90.00
#
_symmetry.space_group_name_H-M   'P 1'
#
loop_
_entity.id
_entity.type
_entity.pdbx_description
1 polymer ?
#
loop_
_entity_poly.entity_id
_entity_poly.type
_entity_poly.pdbx_seq_one_letter_code
_entity_poly.pdbx_strand_id
1 'polypeptide(L)' 'MTARLPPQGDHKFRRFNWEVFGKVQGVFFRKYTKMKAQELGVCGWCMNTGGGTVIGSAEGSPESLEIFRCATNCNGGI' A
#
# COMPACT_ATOMS: atom_id res chain seq x y z
N MET A 1 -29.34 -15.03 -19.38
CA MET A 1 -28.85 -13.82 -18.67
C MET A 1 -27.39 -14.05 -18.32
N THR A 2 -26.47 -13.82 -19.27
CA THR A 2 -25.03 -14.00 -19.05
C THR A 2 -24.48 -12.73 -18.41
N ALA A 3 -24.12 -12.81 -17.13
CA ALA A 3 -23.36 -11.77 -16.46
C ALA A 3 -22.01 -11.66 -17.19
N ARG A 4 -21.80 -10.56 -17.93
CA ARG A 4 -20.49 -10.20 -18.44
C ARG A 4 -19.62 -9.88 -17.24
N LEU A 5 -18.75 -10.80 -16.86
CA LEU A 5 -17.62 -10.49 -16.01
C LEU A 5 -16.78 -9.43 -16.75
N PRO A 6 -16.41 -8.31 -16.12
CA PRO A 6 -15.56 -7.30 -16.74
C PRO A 6 -14.21 -7.92 -17.17
N PRO A 7 -13.56 -7.38 -18.21
CA PRO A 7 -12.33 -7.93 -18.76
C PRO A 7 -11.27 -8.08 -17.68
N GLN A 8 -10.68 -9.27 -17.62
CA GLN A 8 -9.63 -9.65 -16.70
C GLN A 8 -8.49 -8.64 -16.80
N GLY A 9 -8.31 -7.86 -15.72
CA GLY A 9 -7.30 -6.82 -15.62
C GLY A 9 -5.93 -7.41 -15.93
N ASP A 10 -5.25 -6.75 -16.86
CA ASP A 10 -3.84 -6.89 -17.22
C ASP A 10 -3.02 -7.39 -16.01
N HIS A 11 -2.31 -8.52 -16.12
CA HIS A 11 -1.39 -9.06 -15.10
C HIS A 11 -0.16 -8.15 -14.89
N LYS A 12 -0.33 -6.82 -14.94
CA LYS A 12 0.70 -5.82 -14.66
C LYS A 12 0.84 -5.67 -13.16
N PHE A 13 1.66 -6.53 -12.58
CA PHE A 13 2.24 -6.21 -11.29
C PHE A 13 3.05 -4.93 -11.43
N ARG A 14 2.66 -3.91 -10.67
CA ARG A 14 3.45 -2.70 -10.50
C ARG A 14 4.14 -2.76 -9.16
N ARG A 15 5.31 -2.13 -9.10
CA ARG A 15 6.03 -1.90 -7.86
C ARG A 15 6.17 -0.40 -7.69
N PHE A 16 5.94 0.09 -6.47
CA PHE A 16 6.27 1.46 -6.12
C PHE A 16 7.01 1.52 -4.79
N ASN A 17 7.85 2.53 -4.67
CA ASN A 17 8.57 2.88 -3.46
C ASN A 17 7.88 4.08 -2.83
N TRP A 18 7.81 4.07 -1.51
CA TRP A 18 7.19 5.15 -0.74
C TRP A 18 8.01 5.44 0.50
N GLU A 19 7.95 6.69 0.93
CA GLU A 19 8.56 7.15 2.16
C GLU A 19 7.53 7.99 2.90
N VAL A 20 7.31 7.64 4.17
CA VAL A 20 6.41 8.34 5.07
C VAL A 20 7.24 9.10 6.09
N PHE A 21 7.08 10.41 6.07
CA PHE A 21 7.69 11.34 7.01
C PHE A 21 6.65 11.73 8.06
N GLY A 22 7.06 11.83 9.33
CA GLY A 22 6.19 12.31 10.40
C GLY A 22 6.36 11.55 11.70
N LYS A 23 5.37 11.62 12.58
CA LYS A 23 5.38 10.96 13.89
C LYS A 23 5.07 9.46 13.75
N VAL A 24 5.95 8.73 13.07
CA VAL A 24 5.83 7.29 12.77
C VAL A 24 6.32 6.39 13.91
N GLN A 25 7.01 6.97 14.90
CA GLN A 25 7.41 6.27 16.12
C GLN A 25 6.28 6.30 17.15
N GLY A 26 5.75 5.11 17.49
CA GLY A 26 4.74 4.93 18.56
C GLY A 26 3.27 4.80 18.13
N VAL A 27 2.97 4.79 16.82
CA VAL A 27 1.57 4.89 16.31
C VAL A 27 1.00 3.62 15.66
N PHE A 28 1.54 2.43 15.95
CA PHE A 28 1.07 1.13 15.38
C PHE A 28 1.00 1.06 13.84
N PHE A 29 1.62 2.01 13.12
CA PHE A 29 1.59 2.13 11.66
C PHE A 29 1.91 0.81 10.95
N ARG A 30 2.95 0.12 11.43
CA ARG A 30 3.42 -1.15 10.90
C ARG A 30 2.35 -2.26 10.89
N LYS A 31 1.50 -2.32 11.93
CA LYS A 31 0.41 -3.30 12.03
C LYS A 31 -0.71 -2.96 11.06
N TYR A 32 -1.09 -1.69 10.96
CA TYR A 32 -2.10 -1.20 10.03
C TYR A 32 -1.69 -1.44 8.57
N THR A 33 -0.47 -1.04 8.19
CA THR A 33 0.07 -1.26 6.84
C THR A 33 0.13 -2.75 6.48
N LYS A 34 0.54 -3.62 7.42
CA LYS A 34 0.57 -5.08 7.20
C LYS A 34 -0.83 -5.65 6.98
N MET A 35 -1.81 -5.27 7.81
CA MET A 35 -3.19 -5.74 7.65
C MET A 35 -3.77 -5.29 6.31
N LYS A 36 -3.55 -4.03 5.92
CA LYS A 36 -4.06 -3.52 4.64
C LYS A 36 -3.37 -4.15 3.43
N ALA A 37 -2.06 -4.39 3.50
CA ALA A 37 -1.33 -5.12 2.48
C ALA A 37 -1.88 -6.55 2.32
N GLN A 38 -2.15 -7.24 3.43
CA GLN A 38 -2.69 -8.59 3.42
C GLN A 38 -4.13 -8.65 2.87
N GLU A 39 -4.97 -7.68 3.23
CA GLU A 39 -6.35 -7.56 2.73
C GLU A 39 -6.40 -7.30 1.21
N LEU A 40 -5.47 -6.49 0.70
CA LEU A 40 -5.41 -6.12 -0.72
C LEU A 40 -4.59 -7.11 -1.58
N GLY A 41 -3.96 -8.12 -0.97
CA GLY A 41 -3.06 -9.04 -1.67
C GLY A 41 -1.79 -8.37 -2.20
N VAL A 42 -1.32 -7.30 -1.54
CA VAL A 42 -0.11 -6.57 -1.91
C VAL A 42 1.07 -7.13 -1.13
N CYS A 43 2.16 -7.45 -1.83
CA CYS A 43 3.40 -7.89 -1.24
C CYS A 43 4.37 -6.71 -1.10
N GLY A 44 5.22 -6.71 -0.07
CA GLY A 44 6.12 -5.60 0.13
C GLY A 44 6.93 -5.66 1.41
N TRP A 45 7.72 -4.61 1.63
CA TRP A 45 8.50 -4.43 2.85
C TRP A 45 8.37 -2.98 3.36
N CYS A 46 8.54 -2.82 4.66
CA CYS A 46 8.62 -1.52 5.31
C CYS A 46 9.72 -1.55 6.38
N MET A 47 10.50 -0.49 6.45
CA MET A 47 11.62 -0.31 7.36
C MET A 47 11.61 1.12 7.91
N ASN A 48 11.89 1.27 9.20
CA ASN A 48 12.11 2.57 9.82
C ASN A 48 13.57 2.98 9.59
N THR A 49 13.80 4.20 9.12
CA THR A 49 15.13 4.77 8.97
C THR A 49 15.59 5.37 10.30
N GLY A 50 16.90 5.51 10.49
CA GLY A 50 17.46 6.16 11.67
C GLY A 50 17.06 7.64 11.82
N GLY A 51 16.50 8.25 10.78
CA GLY A 51 16.00 9.64 10.77
C GLY A 51 14.55 9.79 11.24
N GLY A 52 13.90 8.71 11.70
CA GLY A 52 12.50 8.76 12.13
C GLY A 52 11.51 8.82 10.96
N THR A 53 11.88 8.28 9.80
CA THR A 53 10.98 8.10 8.63
C THR A 53 10.74 6.63 8.38
N VAL A 54 9.61 6.27 7.79
CA VAL A 54 9.35 4.88 7.37
C VAL A 54 9.42 4.80 5.86
N ILE A 55 10.39 4.03 5.36
CA ILE A 55 10.50 3.69 3.95
C ILE A 55 9.85 2.34 3.68
N GLY A 56 9.32 2.16 2.48
CA GLY A 56 8.77 0.89 2.08
C GLY A 56 8.68 0.73 0.57
N SER A 57 8.42 -0.51 0.17
CA SER A 57 8.10 -0.84 -1.20
C SER A 57 6.93 -1.80 -1.21
N ALA A 58 5.99 -1.56 -2.12
CA ALA A 58 4.81 -2.36 -2.31
C ALA A 58 4.73 -2.79 -3.78
N GLU A 59 4.36 -4.04 -4.01
CA GLU A 59 4.22 -4.68 -5.30
C GLU A 59 2.90 -5.45 -5.36
N GLY A 60 2.14 -5.25 -6.43
CA GLY A 60 0.82 -5.85 -6.56
C GLY A 60 0.12 -5.39 -7.83
N SER A 61 -1.15 -5.78 -7.95
CA SER A 61 -2.03 -5.31 -9.02
C SER A 61 -2.24 -3.80 -8.92
N PRO A 62 -2.45 -3.08 -10.05
CA PRO A 62 -2.57 -1.64 -10.05
C PRO A 62 -3.75 -1.15 -9.19
N GLU A 63 -4.88 -1.86 -9.19
CA GLU A 63 -6.01 -1.59 -8.29
C GLU A 63 -5.62 -1.70 -6.81
N SER A 64 -5.01 -2.82 -6.42
CA SER A 64 -4.58 -3.03 -5.04
C SER A 64 -3.55 -2.00 -4.59
N LEU A 65 -2.62 -1.61 -5.45
CA LEU A 65 -1.62 -0.58 -5.14
C LEU A 65 -2.23 0.82 -5.02
N GLU A 66 -3.26 1.14 -5.80
CA GLU A 66 -3.96 2.43 -5.71
C GLU A 66 -4.68 2.54 -4.36
N ILE A 67 -5.38 1.49 -3.96
CA ILE A 67 -6.04 1.42 -2.64
C ILE A 67 -4.98 1.45 -1.52
N PHE A 68 -3.89 0.72 -1.68
CA PHE A 68 -2.80 0.68 -0.70
C PHE A 68 -2.15 2.06 -0.55
N ARG A 69 -1.90 2.78 -1.66
CA ARG A 69 -1.38 4.15 -1.66
C ARG A 69 -2.30 5.09 -0.88
N CYS A 70 -3.61 4.99 -1.14
CA CYS A 70 -4.62 5.77 -0.41
C CYS A 70 -4.59 5.45 1.09
N ALA A 71 -4.48 4.18 1.47
CA ALA A 71 -4.44 3.76 2.87
C ALA A 71 -3.15 4.15 3.60
N THR A 72 -1.99 4.15 2.93
CA THR A 72 -0.74 4.62 3.54
C THR A 72 -0.71 6.13 3.75
N ASN A 73 -1.47 6.89 2.97
CA ASN A 73 -1.68 8.31 3.16
C ASN A 73 -2.92 8.55 4.04
N CYS A 74 -2.85 8.13 5.31
CA CYS A 74 -3.90 8.47 6.28
C CYS A 74 -3.81 9.95 6.67
N ASN A 75 -4.25 10.83 5.76
CA ASN A 75 -4.98 12.07 6.01
C ASN A 75 -5.52 12.54 4.65
N GLY A 76 -6.84 12.60 4.52
CA GLY A 76 -7.47 13.08 3.30
C GLY A 76 -7.06 14.51 2.96
N GLY A 77 -6.89 14.77 1.67
CA GLY A 77 -6.97 16.11 1.10
C GLY A 77 -5.65 16.66 0.57
N ILE A 78 -5.69 16.93 -0.74
CA ILE A 78 -4.88 17.87 -1.57
C ILE A 78 -3.37 17.66 -1.66
#